data_AF-A0A4R7FL46-F1
#
_entry.id   AF-A0A4R7FL46-F1
#
_cell.length_a   1.000
_cell.length_b   1.000
_cell.length_c   1.000
_cell.angle_alpha   90.00
_cell.angle_beta   90.00
_cell.angle_gamma   90.00
#
_symmetry.space_group_name_H-M   'P 1'
#
loop_
_entity.id
_entity.type
_entity.pdbx_description
1 polymer ?
#
loop_
_entity_poly.entity_id
_entity_poly.type
_entity_poly.pdbx_seq_one_letter_code
_entity_poly.pdbx_strand_id
1 'polypeptide(L)'
;MRRGPRLAAAITAAVLAAVLVPQTAFASTAPAVGGGDVSYYQGTTTLPDSTQLDFAIVGVNAGRPTDPNPSLADQLAWAAQSRGVGHAKVDVYVASANPGTAGTWWPSSDRTKAGTKVRSPYGSCTARKATQACAWVYGNSYGRDDVHTVPAGTAIGTWWIDVEQDNTWSSSTARNRAVVEGMVAGLQAGKQRVGIYALSGQFRDILGTVPASSSVTKLPAWVAGAKDEAAALQRCSGASLTAGRVTLVQWVDFANTVDHDVACGVLTQPKPTIGGTYRAGHRLTAKVRTWSPSGVHLTYRWTRDGHPIAKATHRTYTLKKADRHHRIGVTVTGVLTGYSTAVQRSATHRIPR
;
A
#
# COMPACT_ATOMS: atom_id res chain seq x y z
N MET A 1 -39.35 -61.10 43.86
CA MET A 1 -38.05 -60.53 43.45
C MET A 1 -38.29 -59.18 42.78
N ARG A 2 -37.34 -58.25 42.95
CA ARG A 2 -37.49 -56.79 42.86
C ARG A 2 -38.00 -56.25 41.51
N ARG A 3 -38.74 -55.14 41.63
CA ARG A 3 -39.18 -54.20 40.59
C ARG A 3 -38.00 -53.62 39.80
N GLY A 4 -38.20 -53.38 38.51
CA GLY A 4 -37.43 -52.43 37.70
C GLY A 4 -38.34 -51.79 36.66
N PRO A 5 -38.65 -50.49 36.75
CA PRO A 5 -39.47 -49.82 35.75
C PRO A 5 -38.62 -49.50 34.51
N ARG A 6 -39.14 -49.84 33.32
CA ARG A 6 -38.59 -49.37 32.04
C ARG A 6 -38.95 -47.89 31.87
N LEU A 7 -37.97 -47.00 32.07
CA LEU A 7 -38.10 -45.60 31.63
C LEU A 7 -38.07 -45.56 30.09
N ALA A 8 -39.19 -45.21 29.48
CA ALA A 8 -39.21 -44.70 28.12
C ALA A 8 -38.84 -43.21 28.18
N ALA A 9 -37.66 -42.86 27.67
CA ALA A 9 -37.26 -41.46 27.52
C ALA A 9 -38.01 -40.86 26.32
N ALA A 10 -38.96 -39.97 26.58
CA ALA A 10 -39.54 -39.11 25.55
C ALA A 10 -38.50 -38.04 25.17
N ILE A 11 -37.93 -38.15 23.97
CA ILE A 11 -37.09 -37.10 23.39
C ILE A 11 -38.04 -36.04 22.83
N THR A 12 -38.24 -34.96 23.58
CA THR A 12 -38.89 -33.75 23.06
C THR A 12 -37.92 -33.06 22.10
N ALA A 13 -38.20 -33.16 20.80
CA ALA A 13 -37.52 -32.37 19.78
C ALA A 13 -37.94 -30.90 19.92
N ALA A 14 -37.10 -30.08 20.56
CA ALA A 14 -37.26 -28.63 20.53
C ALA A 14 -36.85 -28.13 19.15
N VAL A 15 -37.85 -27.80 18.31
CA VAL A 15 -37.62 -27.10 17.04
C VAL A 15 -37.18 -25.67 17.38
N LEU A 16 -35.88 -25.40 17.32
CA LEU A 16 -35.38 -24.04 17.26
C LEU A 16 -35.76 -23.47 15.89
N ALA A 17 -36.81 -22.67 15.84
CA ALA A 17 -37.07 -21.80 14.70
C ALA A 17 -35.95 -20.76 14.64
N ALA A 18 -34.94 -21.00 13.80
CA ALA A 18 -33.95 -20.00 13.47
C ALA A 18 -34.69 -18.84 12.78
N VAL A 19 -34.88 -17.74 13.50
CA VAL A 19 -35.29 -16.47 12.90
C VAL A 19 -34.16 -16.06 11.96
N LEU A 20 -34.34 -16.33 10.67
CA LEU A 20 -33.56 -15.71 9.61
C LEU A 20 -33.81 -14.20 9.70
N VAL A 21 -32.98 -13.50 10.46
CA VAL A 21 -32.81 -12.07 10.24
C VAL A 21 -32.22 -11.97 8.83
N PRO A 22 -32.90 -11.36 7.85
CA PRO A 22 -32.30 -11.13 6.55
C PRO A 22 -31.06 -10.28 6.81
N GLN A 23 -29.89 -10.89 6.68
CA GLN A 23 -28.65 -10.14 6.58
C GLN A 23 -28.79 -9.35 5.29
N THR A 24 -29.05 -8.05 5.42
CA THR A 24 -28.91 -7.15 4.29
C THR A 24 -27.44 -7.23 3.91
N ALA A 25 -27.16 -7.98 2.83
CA ALA A 25 -25.91 -7.87 2.15
C ALA A 25 -25.79 -6.40 1.75
N PHE A 26 -24.92 -5.66 2.43
CA PHE A 26 -24.48 -4.38 1.91
C PHE A 26 -23.74 -4.71 0.62
N ALA A 27 -24.45 -4.59 -0.51
CA ALA A 27 -23.80 -4.54 -1.81
C ALA A 27 -22.71 -3.47 -1.73
N SER A 28 -21.48 -3.86 -2.00
CA SER A 28 -20.34 -2.95 -2.08
C SER A 28 -20.69 -1.87 -3.12
N THR A 29 -20.96 -0.65 -2.66
CA THR A 29 -21.14 0.52 -3.53
C THR A 29 -19.80 1.14 -3.93
N ALA A 30 -18.68 0.41 -3.77
CA ALA A 30 -17.37 0.89 -4.17
C ALA A 30 -17.18 0.71 -5.69
N PRO A 31 -16.74 1.75 -6.43
CA PRO A 31 -16.21 1.62 -7.78
C PRO A 31 -14.79 1.05 -7.64
N ALA A 32 -14.71 -0.21 -7.23
CA ALA A 32 -13.47 -0.96 -7.29
C ALA A 32 -13.17 -1.20 -8.77
N VAL A 33 -12.07 -0.63 -9.23
CA VAL A 33 -11.57 -0.79 -10.59
C VAL A 33 -10.80 -2.11 -10.60
N GLY A 34 -11.27 -3.08 -11.37
CA GLY A 34 -10.75 -4.44 -11.40
C GLY A 34 -9.64 -4.58 -12.44
N GLY A 35 -8.45 -4.92 -11.99
CA GLY A 35 -7.30 -5.22 -12.84
C GLY A 35 -6.75 -6.62 -12.55
N GLY A 36 -5.63 -6.91 -13.19
CA GLY A 36 -4.88 -8.11 -12.85
C GLY A 36 -3.43 -8.04 -13.27
N ASP A 37 -2.62 -8.88 -12.65
CA ASP A 37 -1.20 -8.92 -12.87
C ASP A 37 -0.71 -10.29 -13.33
N VAL A 38 0.35 -10.24 -14.13
CA VAL A 38 1.01 -11.42 -14.70
C VAL A 38 2.52 -11.30 -14.53
N SER A 39 3.17 -12.46 -14.52
CA SER A 39 4.60 -12.62 -14.35
C SER A 39 5.16 -13.53 -15.46
N TYR A 40 6.45 -13.83 -15.36
CA TYR A 40 7.09 -14.85 -16.20
C TYR A 40 6.45 -16.25 -16.06
N TYR A 41 5.76 -16.56 -14.94
CA TYR A 41 5.08 -17.84 -14.74
C TYR A 41 3.94 -18.07 -15.75
N GLN A 42 3.33 -17.00 -16.27
CA GLN A 42 2.24 -17.08 -17.24
C GLN A 42 2.75 -17.08 -18.70
N GLY A 43 4.06 -17.15 -18.94
CA GLY A 43 4.64 -16.99 -20.28
C GLY A 43 4.20 -18.01 -21.34
N THR A 44 3.71 -19.18 -20.92
CA THR A 44 3.16 -20.23 -21.79
C THR A 44 1.66 -20.45 -21.61
N THR A 45 1.02 -19.65 -20.76
CA THR A 45 -0.41 -19.78 -20.43
C THR A 45 -1.22 -18.87 -21.34
N THR A 46 -2.39 -19.35 -21.79
CA THR A 46 -3.35 -18.48 -22.48
C THR A 46 -3.91 -17.47 -21.48
N LEU A 47 -3.53 -16.21 -21.63
CA LEU A 47 -4.04 -15.13 -20.80
C LEU A 47 -5.52 -14.82 -21.12
N PRO A 48 -6.30 -14.37 -20.13
CA PRO A 48 -7.67 -13.93 -20.37
C PRO A 48 -7.71 -12.67 -21.27
N ASP A 49 -8.88 -12.37 -21.82
CA ASP A 49 -9.11 -11.14 -22.59
C ASP A 49 -8.91 -9.89 -21.71
N SER A 50 -7.81 -9.18 -21.91
CA SER A 50 -7.47 -7.97 -21.14
C SER A 50 -8.37 -6.78 -21.44
N THR A 51 -9.18 -6.80 -22.50
CA THR A 51 -10.15 -5.72 -22.76
C THR A 51 -11.25 -5.66 -21.70
N GLN A 52 -11.42 -6.74 -20.91
CA GLN A 52 -12.33 -6.77 -19.77
C GLN A 52 -11.70 -6.15 -18.50
N LEU A 53 -10.36 -6.08 -18.43
CA LEU A 53 -9.63 -5.50 -17.31
C LEU A 53 -9.63 -3.98 -17.40
N ASP A 54 -9.74 -3.31 -16.26
CA ASP A 54 -9.58 -1.85 -16.20
C ASP A 54 -8.12 -1.41 -16.31
N PHE A 55 -7.20 -2.22 -15.79
CA PHE A 55 -5.75 -2.07 -15.94
C PHE A 55 -5.09 -3.44 -15.84
N ALA A 56 -3.83 -3.51 -16.27
CA ALA A 56 -3.01 -4.70 -16.17
C ALA A 56 -1.59 -4.36 -15.69
N ILE A 57 -0.97 -5.29 -14.97
CA ILE A 57 0.38 -5.13 -14.43
C ILE A 57 1.26 -6.29 -14.93
N VAL A 58 2.46 -5.97 -15.38
CA VAL A 58 3.38 -6.96 -15.94
C VAL A 58 4.70 -6.97 -15.17
N GLY A 59 5.15 -8.15 -14.75
CA GLY A 59 6.48 -8.34 -14.19
C GLY A 59 7.57 -8.14 -15.24
N VAL A 60 8.49 -7.19 -15.02
CA VAL A 60 9.61 -6.91 -15.94
C VAL A 60 10.67 -8.02 -15.88
N ASN A 61 10.87 -8.58 -14.69
CA ASN A 61 11.90 -9.56 -14.41
C ASN A 61 11.30 -10.94 -14.06
N ALA A 62 12.09 -12.00 -14.24
CA ALA A 62 11.73 -13.37 -13.90
C ALA A 62 12.03 -13.70 -12.42
N GLY A 63 11.49 -12.90 -11.49
CA GLY A 63 11.62 -13.11 -10.05
C GLY A 63 12.97 -12.75 -9.44
N ARG A 64 13.90 -12.17 -10.22
CA ARG A 64 15.17 -11.58 -9.73
C ARG A 64 15.51 -10.34 -10.55
N PRO A 65 16.14 -9.31 -9.96
CA PRO A 65 16.52 -8.09 -10.69
C PRO A 65 17.39 -8.33 -11.95
N THR A 66 18.09 -9.47 -12.03
CA THR A 66 19.00 -9.79 -13.14
C THR A 66 18.38 -10.56 -14.29
N ASP A 67 17.21 -11.15 -14.09
CA ASP A 67 16.70 -12.19 -14.97
C ASP A 67 15.54 -11.57 -15.77
N PRO A 68 15.67 -11.40 -17.10
CA PRO A 68 14.60 -10.76 -17.89
C PRO A 68 13.38 -11.68 -17.99
N ASN A 69 12.17 -11.10 -17.99
CA ASN A 69 10.96 -11.84 -18.34
C ASN A 69 10.95 -12.12 -19.86
N PRO A 70 11.03 -13.40 -20.31
CA PRO A 70 11.07 -13.73 -21.73
C PRO A 70 9.78 -13.39 -22.47
N SER A 71 8.66 -13.30 -21.76
CA SER A 71 7.33 -12.99 -22.32
C SER A 71 6.94 -11.53 -22.18
N LEU A 72 7.87 -10.65 -21.76
CA LEU A 72 7.59 -9.25 -21.44
C LEU A 72 6.90 -8.50 -22.58
N ALA A 73 7.39 -8.64 -23.81
CA ALA A 73 6.84 -7.92 -24.96
C ALA A 73 5.37 -8.29 -25.23
N ASP A 74 5.07 -9.59 -25.25
CA ASP A 74 3.73 -10.11 -25.48
C ASP A 74 2.78 -9.74 -24.33
N GLN A 75 3.26 -9.82 -23.08
CA GLN A 75 2.47 -9.43 -21.91
C GLN A 75 2.21 -7.93 -21.86
N LEU A 76 3.15 -7.07 -22.28
CA LEU A 76 2.91 -5.63 -22.40
C LEU A 76 1.90 -5.33 -23.52
N ALA A 77 1.95 -6.05 -24.64
CA ALA A 77 0.97 -5.91 -25.71
C ALA A 77 -0.43 -6.34 -25.27
N TRP A 78 -0.53 -7.41 -24.47
CA TRP A 78 -1.75 -7.83 -23.79
C TRP A 78 -2.25 -6.74 -22.82
N ALA A 79 -1.40 -6.25 -21.94
CA ALA A 79 -1.77 -5.25 -20.93
C ALA A 79 -2.28 -3.92 -21.55
N ALA A 80 -1.71 -3.52 -22.69
CA ALA A 80 -2.08 -2.29 -23.39
C ALA A 80 -3.54 -2.26 -23.88
N GLN A 81 -4.20 -3.43 -24.00
CA GLN A 81 -5.60 -3.55 -24.42
C GLN A 81 -6.59 -3.26 -23.29
N SER A 82 -6.14 -3.19 -22.04
CA SER A 82 -6.99 -2.84 -20.88
C SER A 82 -7.67 -1.46 -21.04
N ARG A 83 -8.77 -1.25 -20.31
CA ARG A 83 -9.66 -0.11 -20.54
C ARG A 83 -9.07 1.24 -20.09
N GLY A 84 -8.24 1.25 -19.05
CA GLY A 84 -7.66 2.47 -18.47
C GLY A 84 -8.66 3.31 -17.69
N VAL A 85 -9.55 2.66 -16.93
CA VAL A 85 -10.62 3.35 -16.17
C VAL A 85 -10.15 3.57 -14.75
N GLY A 86 -10.07 4.83 -14.29
CA GLY A 86 -9.72 5.15 -12.89
C GLY A 86 -8.28 4.81 -12.45
N HIS A 87 -7.51 4.12 -13.30
CA HIS A 87 -6.08 3.80 -13.15
C HIS A 87 -5.41 3.80 -14.53
N ALA A 88 -4.08 3.85 -14.59
CA ALA A 88 -3.36 3.75 -15.86
C ALA A 88 -3.57 2.35 -16.48
N LYS A 89 -3.61 2.25 -17.81
CA LYS A 89 -3.78 0.96 -18.51
C LYS A 89 -2.74 -0.09 -18.11
N VAL A 90 -1.48 0.33 -18.10
CA VAL A 90 -0.34 -0.54 -17.88
C VAL A 90 0.50 -0.01 -16.75
N ASP A 91 0.65 -0.82 -15.70
CA ASP A 91 1.72 -0.70 -14.73
C ASP A 91 2.71 -1.86 -14.93
N VAL A 92 3.87 -1.78 -14.28
CA VAL A 92 4.82 -2.90 -14.24
C VAL A 92 5.38 -3.06 -12.83
N TYR A 93 5.90 -4.24 -12.53
CA TYR A 93 6.68 -4.44 -11.31
C TYR A 93 8.06 -5.02 -11.61
N VAL A 94 9.01 -4.71 -10.72
CA VAL A 94 10.41 -5.14 -10.80
C VAL A 94 10.79 -5.83 -9.50
N ALA A 95 11.41 -7.00 -9.62
CA ALA A 95 11.87 -7.75 -8.47
C ALA A 95 12.98 -6.98 -7.74
N SER A 96 13.01 -7.05 -6.40
CA SER A 96 14.09 -6.46 -5.60
C SER A 96 14.83 -7.52 -4.79
N ALA A 97 16.14 -7.35 -4.64
CA ALA A 97 16.98 -8.28 -3.89
C ALA A 97 18.21 -7.58 -3.31
N ASN A 98 18.78 -8.14 -2.24
CA ASN A 98 20.05 -7.73 -1.67
C ASN A 98 20.98 -8.94 -1.48
N PRO A 99 21.62 -9.43 -2.55
CA PRO A 99 22.54 -10.57 -2.47
C PRO A 99 23.90 -10.19 -1.85
N GLY A 100 24.18 -8.90 -1.63
CA GLY A 100 25.49 -8.44 -1.21
C GLY A 100 26.60 -8.88 -2.16
N THR A 101 27.77 -9.17 -1.61
CA THR A 101 28.94 -9.60 -2.39
C THR A 101 28.80 -10.99 -3.02
N ALA A 102 27.76 -11.76 -2.67
CA ALA A 102 27.48 -13.06 -3.27
C ALA A 102 26.73 -12.93 -4.62
N GLY A 103 26.22 -11.74 -4.95
CA GLY A 103 25.55 -11.50 -6.23
C GLY A 103 26.53 -11.53 -7.42
N THR A 104 26.00 -11.82 -8.61
CA THR A 104 26.77 -11.83 -9.88
C THR A 104 27.44 -10.48 -10.16
N TRP A 105 26.84 -9.39 -9.68
CA TRP A 105 27.45 -8.07 -9.66
C TRP A 105 27.16 -7.34 -8.33
N TRP A 106 28.18 -6.62 -7.82
CA TRP A 106 28.07 -5.76 -6.64
C TRP A 106 28.99 -4.54 -6.82
N PRO A 107 28.53 -3.31 -6.55
CA PRO A 107 29.29 -2.10 -6.90
C PRO A 107 30.58 -1.98 -6.09
N SER A 108 31.66 -1.58 -6.77
CA SER A 108 32.98 -1.33 -6.17
C SER A 108 33.24 0.14 -5.84
N SER A 109 32.38 1.03 -6.34
CA SER A 109 32.51 2.48 -6.24
C SER A 109 31.13 3.15 -6.31
N ASP A 110 31.08 4.48 -6.24
CA ASP A 110 29.89 5.31 -6.46
C ASP A 110 29.44 5.36 -7.95
N ARG A 111 29.51 4.22 -8.65
CA ARG A 111 29.11 4.06 -10.05
C ARG A 111 28.19 2.86 -10.23
N THR A 112 27.15 3.03 -11.04
CA THR A 112 26.26 1.93 -11.45
C THR A 112 27.00 0.93 -12.34
N LYS A 113 26.37 -0.22 -12.64
CA LYS A 113 26.90 -1.24 -13.55
C LYS A 113 27.19 -0.66 -14.94
N ALA A 114 26.31 0.21 -15.44
CA ALA A 114 26.49 0.95 -16.69
C ALA A 114 27.49 2.13 -16.60
N GLY A 115 28.15 2.36 -15.46
CA GLY A 115 29.20 3.36 -15.29
C GLY A 115 28.73 4.76 -14.86
N THR A 116 27.42 4.99 -14.70
CA THR A 116 26.86 6.28 -14.26
C THR A 116 27.29 6.59 -12.84
N LYS A 117 27.90 7.76 -12.62
CA LYS A 117 28.26 8.23 -11.27
C LYS A 117 27.00 8.64 -10.50
N VAL A 118 26.86 8.12 -9.29
CA VAL A 118 25.71 8.37 -8.41
C VAL A 118 26.18 8.80 -7.02
N ARG A 119 25.28 9.36 -6.21
CA ARG A 119 25.61 9.77 -4.84
C ARG A 119 24.61 9.14 -3.88
N SER A 120 25.07 8.18 -3.08
CA SER A 120 24.24 7.55 -2.06
C SER A 120 24.04 8.50 -0.86
N PRO A 121 22.84 8.52 -0.25
CA PRO A 121 22.61 9.23 1.01
C PRO A 121 23.36 8.60 2.20
N TYR A 122 23.94 7.42 2.03
CA TYR A 122 24.65 6.66 3.06
C TYR A 122 26.18 6.82 3.03
N GLY A 123 26.68 7.83 2.31
CA GLY A 123 28.12 8.02 2.08
C GLY A 123 28.60 7.31 0.81
N SER A 124 29.90 7.04 0.73
CA SER A 124 30.51 6.45 -0.47
C SER A 124 30.53 4.92 -0.46
N CYS A 125 30.21 4.33 -1.59
CA CYS A 125 30.49 2.92 -1.87
C CYS A 125 31.96 2.76 -2.26
N THR A 126 32.65 1.80 -1.62
CA THR A 126 34.06 1.51 -1.89
C THR A 126 34.34 0.01 -1.77
N ALA A 127 35.24 -0.49 -2.62
CA ALA A 127 35.89 -1.80 -2.49
C ALA A 127 34.92 -3.00 -2.37
N ARG A 128 33.79 -2.95 -3.07
CA ARG A 128 32.75 -4.01 -3.09
C ARG A 128 32.24 -4.40 -1.70
N LYS A 129 32.36 -3.54 -0.70
CA LYS A 129 31.88 -3.85 0.66
C LYS A 129 30.36 -3.92 0.67
N ALA A 130 29.81 -4.81 1.51
CA ALA A 130 28.36 -4.88 1.73
C ALA A 130 27.90 -3.77 2.70
N THR A 131 28.13 -2.49 2.36
CA THR A 131 27.66 -1.32 3.12
C THR A 131 26.29 -0.85 2.63
N GLN A 132 25.59 0.00 3.40
CA GLN A 132 24.36 0.64 2.92
C GLN A 132 24.60 1.52 1.69
N ALA A 133 25.77 2.18 1.59
CA ALA A 133 26.12 2.95 0.41
C ALA A 133 26.21 2.07 -0.85
N CYS A 134 26.91 0.93 -0.77
CA CYS A 134 26.99 0.00 -1.90
C CYS A 134 25.65 -0.68 -2.21
N ALA A 135 24.86 -1.02 -1.18
CA ALA A 135 23.51 -1.54 -1.38
C ALA A 135 22.61 -0.53 -2.12
N TRP A 136 22.70 0.75 -1.78
CA TRP A 136 21.97 1.81 -2.48
C TRP A 136 22.45 1.98 -3.92
N VAL A 137 23.76 1.94 -4.19
CA VAL A 137 24.29 1.99 -5.56
C VAL A 137 23.85 0.78 -6.38
N TYR A 138 23.80 -0.40 -5.75
CA TYR A 138 23.28 -1.62 -6.38
C TYR A 138 21.83 -1.42 -6.81
N GLY A 139 20.95 -1.04 -5.89
CA GLY A 139 19.55 -0.78 -6.21
C GLY A 139 19.37 0.32 -7.25
N ASN A 140 20.16 1.39 -7.19
CA ASN A 140 20.12 2.46 -8.19
C ASN A 140 20.50 1.99 -9.59
N SER A 141 21.45 1.05 -9.70
CA SER A 141 21.80 0.45 -10.98
C SER A 141 20.62 -0.33 -11.56
N TYR A 142 20.07 -1.28 -10.81
CA TYR A 142 18.99 -2.14 -11.32
C TYR A 142 17.74 -1.33 -11.63
N GLY A 143 17.33 -0.39 -10.76
CA GLY A 143 16.18 0.47 -11.07
C GLY A 143 16.37 1.35 -12.31
N ARG A 144 17.60 1.58 -12.80
CA ARG A 144 17.84 2.21 -14.11
C ARG A 144 17.83 1.20 -15.24
N ASP A 145 18.49 0.06 -15.03
CA ASP A 145 18.58 -1.03 -16.01
C ASP A 145 17.18 -1.60 -16.35
N ASP A 146 16.28 -1.69 -15.37
CA ASP A 146 14.89 -2.13 -15.55
C ASP A 146 14.13 -1.21 -16.53
N VAL A 147 14.33 0.11 -16.45
CA VAL A 147 13.70 1.08 -17.37
C VAL A 147 14.15 0.84 -18.81
N HIS A 148 15.37 0.36 -19.01
CA HIS A 148 15.90 0.02 -20.34
C HIS A 148 15.41 -1.32 -20.87
N THR A 149 14.83 -2.18 -20.03
CA THR A 149 14.29 -3.49 -20.43
C THR A 149 12.88 -3.36 -21.03
N VAL A 150 12.10 -2.38 -20.60
CA VAL A 150 10.80 -2.07 -21.19
C VAL A 150 11.00 -1.32 -22.53
N PRO A 151 10.29 -1.70 -23.62
CA PRO A 151 10.41 -1.02 -24.90
C PRO A 151 10.20 0.50 -24.79
N ALA A 152 11.05 1.27 -25.47
CA ALA A 152 10.98 2.72 -25.44
C ALA A 152 9.63 3.23 -25.97
N GLY A 153 9.02 4.17 -25.24
CA GLY A 153 7.71 4.74 -25.60
C GLY A 153 6.51 3.99 -25.03
N THR A 154 6.70 2.83 -24.38
CA THR A 154 5.62 2.18 -23.62
C THR A 154 5.17 3.09 -22.48
N ALA A 155 3.89 3.46 -22.48
CA ALA A 155 3.31 4.33 -21.47
C ALA A 155 3.01 3.54 -20.19
N ILE A 156 3.93 3.60 -19.23
CA ILE A 156 3.79 2.97 -17.91
C ILE A 156 3.23 3.97 -16.90
N GLY A 157 2.19 3.58 -16.17
CA GLY A 157 1.59 4.38 -15.11
C GLY A 157 2.42 4.41 -13.84
N THR A 158 2.73 3.23 -13.30
CA THR A 158 3.51 3.02 -12.07
C THR A 158 4.47 1.85 -12.23
N TRP A 159 5.67 2.04 -11.70
CA TRP A 159 6.66 0.99 -11.48
C TRP A 159 6.61 0.57 -10.02
N TRP A 160 6.19 -0.66 -9.77
CA TRP A 160 6.13 -1.25 -8.44
C TRP A 160 7.44 -1.96 -8.13
N ILE A 161 8.11 -1.57 -7.04
CA ILE A 161 9.23 -2.35 -6.53
C ILE A 161 8.64 -3.48 -5.68
N ASP A 162 8.83 -4.70 -6.15
CA ASP A 162 8.37 -5.91 -5.50
C ASP A 162 9.34 -6.31 -4.37
N VAL A 163 8.84 -6.29 -3.12
CA VAL A 163 9.58 -6.62 -1.90
C VAL A 163 9.00 -7.87 -1.25
N GLU A 164 9.51 -9.02 -1.66
CA GLU A 164 9.03 -10.34 -1.24
C GLU A 164 10.11 -11.28 -0.71
N GLN A 165 9.73 -12.22 0.15
CA GLN A 165 10.67 -13.13 0.83
C GLN A 165 11.37 -14.13 -0.09
N ASP A 166 10.79 -14.46 -1.25
CA ASP A 166 11.35 -15.44 -2.18
C ASP A 166 12.62 -14.92 -2.90
N ASN A 167 12.91 -13.63 -2.75
CA ASN A 167 14.14 -13.00 -3.20
C ASN A 167 15.32 -13.20 -2.24
N THR A 168 16.54 -13.01 -2.75
CA THR A 168 17.75 -13.07 -1.91
C THR A 168 17.90 -11.81 -1.08
N TRP A 169 17.75 -11.90 0.23
CA TRP A 169 17.89 -10.76 1.15
C TRP A 169 19.04 -10.90 2.14
N SER A 170 19.63 -9.77 2.50
CA SER A 170 20.58 -9.71 3.60
C SER A 170 19.84 -9.82 4.93
N SER A 171 20.50 -10.37 5.96
CA SER A 171 20.01 -10.32 7.35
C SER A 171 19.92 -8.89 7.91
N SER A 172 20.55 -7.90 7.26
CA SER A 172 20.48 -6.50 7.66
C SER A 172 19.35 -5.78 6.94
N THR A 173 18.26 -5.53 7.65
CA THR A 173 17.10 -4.78 7.15
C THR A 173 17.45 -3.36 6.70
N ALA A 174 18.41 -2.71 7.37
CA ALA A 174 18.91 -1.40 6.97
C ALA A 174 19.62 -1.40 5.60
N ARG A 175 20.33 -2.49 5.25
CA ARG A 175 20.93 -2.65 3.92
C ARG A 175 19.89 -2.99 2.86
N ASN A 176 18.92 -3.84 3.19
CA ASN A 176 17.80 -4.15 2.28
C ASN A 176 17.02 -2.88 1.93
N ARG A 177 16.69 -2.07 2.93
CA ARG A 177 16.06 -0.75 2.72
C ARG A 177 16.90 0.17 1.84
N ALA A 178 18.22 0.18 2.03
CA ALA A 178 19.09 0.98 1.18
C ALA A 178 19.04 0.53 -0.30
N VAL A 179 18.92 -0.78 -0.59
CA VAL A 179 18.66 -1.27 -1.97
C VAL A 179 17.36 -0.69 -2.52
N VAL A 180 16.25 -0.85 -1.79
CA VAL A 180 14.93 -0.38 -2.26
C VAL A 180 14.93 1.12 -2.47
N GLU A 181 15.51 1.91 -1.57
CA GLU A 181 15.68 3.36 -1.75
C GLU A 181 16.58 3.72 -2.95
N GLY A 182 17.57 2.87 -3.26
CA GLY A 182 18.39 2.96 -4.45
C GLY A 182 17.58 2.76 -5.71
N MET A 183 16.76 1.70 -5.76
CA MET A 183 15.84 1.40 -6.87
C MET A 183 14.85 2.53 -7.09
N VAL A 184 14.25 3.08 -6.02
CA VAL A 184 13.38 4.27 -6.08
C VAL A 184 14.10 5.41 -6.80
N ALA A 185 15.34 5.71 -6.40
CA ALA A 185 16.13 6.77 -7.04
C ALA A 185 16.54 6.45 -8.48
N GLY A 186 16.73 5.17 -8.83
CA GLY A 186 17.06 4.72 -10.19
C GLY A 186 15.89 4.92 -11.14
N LEU A 187 14.72 4.42 -10.76
CA LEU A 187 13.47 4.56 -11.50
C LEU A 187 13.07 6.04 -11.64
N GLN A 188 13.17 6.82 -10.56
CA GLN A 188 12.87 8.26 -10.60
C GLN A 188 13.86 9.06 -11.46
N ALA A 189 15.12 8.63 -11.59
CA ALA A 189 16.05 9.24 -12.54
C ALA A 189 15.63 9.00 -13.99
N GLY A 190 14.94 7.90 -14.27
CA GLY A 190 14.20 7.64 -15.52
C GLY A 190 12.85 8.36 -15.61
N LYS A 191 12.53 9.26 -14.68
CA LYS A 191 11.25 10.01 -14.55
C LYS A 191 10.02 9.11 -14.35
N GLN A 192 10.22 7.91 -13.82
CA GLN A 192 9.13 6.98 -13.56
C GLN A 192 8.41 7.30 -12.25
N ARG A 193 7.10 7.05 -12.22
CA ARG A 193 6.32 7.02 -10.97
C ARG A 193 6.59 5.69 -10.28
N VAL A 194 6.90 5.72 -8.99
CA VAL A 194 7.32 4.53 -8.24
C VAL A 194 6.35 4.25 -7.09
N GLY A 195 6.02 2.98 -6.89
CA GLY A 195 5.30 2.45 -5.74
C GLY A 195 6.00 1.22 -5.15
N ILE A 196 5.52 0.73 -4.02
CA ILE A 196 6.02 -0.50 -3.39
C ILE A 196 4.93 -1.56 -3.35
N TYR A 197 5.28 -2.76 -3.79
CA TYR A 197 4.48 -3.98 -3.62
C TYR A 197 5.08 -4.84 -2.51
N ALA A 198 4.23 -5.36 -1.63
CA ALA A 198 4.60 -6.42 -0.68
C ALA A 198 3.38 -6.99 0.06
N LEU A 199 3.56 -8.17 0.65
CA LEU A 199 2.81 -8.59 1.83
C LEU A 199 3.30 -7.82 3.08
N SER A 200 2.38 -7.26 3.87
CA SER A 200 2.72 -6.37 5.00
C SER A 200 3.66 -6.98 6.05
N GLY A 201 3.56 -8.28 6.31
CA GLY A 201 4.48 -8.97 7.23
C GLY A 201 5.91 -8.99 6.66
N GLN A 202 6.04 -9.43 5.40
CA GLN A 202 7.32 -9.54 4.70
C GLN A 202 8.02 -8.19 4.56
N PHE A 203 7.27 -7.12 4.22
CA PHE A 203 7.83 -5.78 4.10
C PHE A 203 8.58 -5.35 5.37
N ARG A 204 7.98 -5.57 6.54
CA ARG A 204 8.59 -5.23 7.84
C ARG A 204 9.79 -6.12 8.13
N ASP A 205 9.69 -7.41 7.84
CA ASP A 205 10.76 -8.36 8.13
C ASP A 205 11.99 -8.11 7.24
N ILE A 206 11.77 -7.68 5.99
CA ILE A 206 12.82 -7.41 5.00
C ILE A 206 13.42 -6.01 5.18
N LEU A 207 12.61 -4.96 5.33
CA LEU A 207 13.09 -3.56 5.36
C LEU A 207 13.16 -2.95 6.76
N GLY A 208 12.61 -3.62 7.78
CA GLY A 208 12.53 -3.10 9.14
C GLY A 208 11.67 -1.84 9.23
N THR A 209 11.92 -1.02 10.25
CA THR A 209 11.27 0.29 10.39
C THR A 209 11.75 1.25 9.31
N VAL A 210 10.83 1.72 8.47
CA VAL A 210 11.10 2.77 7.47
C VAL A 210 11.02 4.15 8.14
N PRO A 211 12.12 4.92 8.22
CA PRO A 211 12.11 6.24 8.82
C PRO A 211 11.40 7.25 7.92
N ALA A 212 10.83 8.30 8.51
CA ALA A 212 10.11 9.34 7.77
C ALA A 212 10.95 10.10 6.73
N SER A 213 12.29 10.04 6.84
CA SER A 213 13.26 10.61 5.90
C SER A 213 13.59 9.70 4.72
N SER A 214 13.15 8.43 4.74
CA SER A 214 13.37 7.47 3.66
C SER A 214 12.63 7.89 2.39
N SER A 215 13.23 7.67 1.22
CA SER A 215 12.56 7.86 -0.07
C SER A 215 11.41 6.88 -0.32
N VAL A 216 11.33 5.80 0.47
CA VAL A 216 10.19 4.87 0.46
C VAL A 216 8.97 5.47 1.15
N THR A 217 9.17 6.39 2.11
CA THR A 217 8.07 6.99 2.86
C THR A 217 7.15 7.78 1.94
N LYS A 218 5.83 7.60 2.10
CA LYS A 218 4.75 8.21 1.32
C LYS A 218 4.60 7.73 -0.13
N LEU A 219 5.42 6.79 -0.60
CA LEU A 219 5.17 6.17 -1.90
C LEU A 219 3.81 5.44 -1.91
N PRO A 220 3.14 5.33 -3.06
CA PRO A 220 1.99 4.44 -3.24
C PRO A 220 2.33 3.01 -2.78
N ALA A 221 1.39 2.36 -2.12
CA ALA A 221 1.52 0.98 -1.68
C ALA A 221 0.51 0.09 -2.42
N TRP A 222 1.02 -1.01 -2.96
CA TRP A 222 0.28 -2.16 -3.47
C TRP A 222 0.39 -3.28 -2.44
N VAL A 223 -0.74 -3.64 -1.82
CA VAL A 223 -0.75 -4.52 -0.64
C VAL A 223 -1.27 -5.92 -0.99
N ALA A 224 -0.39 -6.91 -0.89
CA ALA A 224 -0.62 -8.28 -1.34
C ALA A 224 -1.05 -9.24 -0.23
N GLY A 225 -1.62 -10.38 -0.62
CA GLY A 225 -1.89 -11.54 0.23
C GLY A 225 -3.29 -11.60 0.86
N ALA A 226 -4.30 -11.01 0.21
CA ALA A 226 -5.68 -11.24 0.60
C ALA A 226 -6.15 -12.60 0.04
N LYS A 227 -7.10 -13.23 0.71
CA LYS A 227 -7.64 -14.55 0.31
C LYS A 227 -8.74 -14.46 -0.76
N ASP A 228 -9.37 -13.29 -0.85
CA ASP A 228 -10.50 -13.00 -1.73
C ASP A 228 -10.62 -11.48 -1.92
N GLU A 229 -11.44 -11.06 -2.87
CA GLU A 229 -11.70 -9.66 -3.19
C GLU A 229 -12.19 -8.87 -1.99
N ALA A 230 -13.13 -9.42 -1.20
CA ALA A 230 -13.69 -8.74 -0.05
C ALA A 230 -12.61 -8.40 0.99
N ALA A 231 -11.71 -9.35 1.27
CA ALA A 231 -10.56 -9.14 2.14
C ALA A 231 -9.54 -8.17 1.53
N ALA A 232 -9.36 -8.17 0.21
CA ALA A 232 -8.50 -7.20 -0.48
C ALA A 232 -9.04 -5.78 -0.31
N LEU A 233 -10.34 -5.55 -0.57
CA LEU A 233 -10.99 -4.24 -0.45
C LEU A 233 -10.90 -3.64 0.96
N GLN A 234 -10.90 -4.46 2.01
CA GLN A 234 -10.70 -3.98 3.38
C GLN A 234 -9.33 -3.33 3.56
N ARG A 235 -8.31 -3.84 2.86
CA ARG A 235 -6.92 -3.35 2.97
C ARG A 235 -6.70 -1.97 2.36
N CYS A 236 -7.57 -1.53 1.45
CA CYS A 236 -7.53 -0.15 0.94
C CYS A 236 -7.57 0.89 2.07
N SER A 237 -8.36 0.64 3.12
CA SER A 237 -8.46 1.52 4.29
C SER A 237 -7.47 1.18 5.41
N GLY A 238 -6.65 0.15 5.22
CA GLY A 238 -5.71 -0.37 6.20
C GLY A 238 -4.44 0.47 6.38
N ALA A 239 -3.54 -0.02 7.22
CA ALA A 239 -2.23 0.59 7.40
C ALA A 239 -1.38 0.42 6.13
N SER A 240 -0.79 1.51 5.65
CA SER A 240 0.10 1.51 4.49
C SER A 240 1.51 1.03 4.88
N LEU A 241 2.13 0.23 4.00
CA LEU A 241 3.53 -0.21 4.08
C LEU A 241 4.49 0.96 4.22
N THR A 242 4.23 2.05 3.50
CA THR A 242 5.14 3.18 3.30
C THR A 242 4.76 4.41 4.13
N ALA A 243 3.75 4.30 5.01
CA ALA A 243 3.02 5.44 5.57
C ALA A 243 2.43 6.41 4.50
N GLY A 244 2.39 5.96 3.25
CA GLY A 244 1.72 6.60 2.14
C GLY A 244 0.28 6.15 2.03
N ARG A 245 -0.22 6.17 0.79
CA ARG A 245 -1.57 5.73 0.49
C ARG A 245 -1.52 4.29 0.00
N VAL A 246 -2.40 3.43 0.52
CA VAL A 246 -2.70 2.15 -0.15
C VAL A 246 -3.51 2.49 -1.39
N THR A 247 -2.92 2.26 -2.55
CA THR A 247 -3.52 2.61 -3.85
C THR A 247 -3.97 1.38 -4.62
N LEU A 248 -3.41 0.22 -4.30
CA LEU A 248 -3.68 -1.03 -4.97
C LEU A 248 -3.69 -2.17 -3.95
N VAL A 249 -4.54 -3.17 -4.15
CA VAL A 249 -4.64 -4.36 -3.29
C VAL A 249 -4.79 -5.59 -4.17
N GLN A 250 -4.23 -6.71 -3.74
CA GLN A 250 -4.22 -7.95 -4.51
C GLN A 250 -4.79 -9.13 -3.72
N TRP A 251 -5.43 -10.07 -4.43
CA TRP A 251 -5.62 -11.45 -4.00
C TRP A 251 -5.19 -12.40 -5.12
N VAL A 252 -4.69 -13.56 -4.71
CA VAL A 252 -4.09 -14.53 -5.63
C VAL A 252 -5.18 -15.35 -6.31
N ASP A 253 -5.00 -15.62 -7.60
CA ASP A 253 -5.74 -16.65 -8.32
C ASP A 253 -4.99 -17.99 -8.20
N PHE A 254 -5.55 -18.94 -7.45
CA PHE A 254 -4.95 -20.26 -7.31
C PHE A 254 -4.95 -21.09 -8.60
N ALA A 255 -5.66 -20.67 -9.65
CA ALA A 255 -5.55 -21.26 -10.98
C ALA A 255 -4.33 -20.73 -11.78
N ASN A 256 -3.59 -19.76 -11.24
CA ASN A 256 -2.37 -19.18 -11.80
C ASN A 256 -2.56 -18.60 -13.22
N THR A 257 -3.75 -18.09 -13.51
CA THR A 257 -4.07 -17.49 -14.82
C THR A 257 -3.75 -16.00 -14.87
N VAL A 258 -4.23 -15.26 -13.89
CA VAL A 258 -3.94 -13.84 -13.64
C VAL A 258 -4.21 -13.57 -12.17
N ASP A 259 -3.29 -12.93 -11.47
CA ASP A 259 -3.58 -12.48 -10.11
C ASP A 259 -4.49 -11.26 -10.16
N HIS A 260 -5.35 -11.11 -9.16
CA HIS A 260 -6.40 -10.10 -9.22
C HIS A 260 -6.05 -8.88 -8.39
N ASP A 261 -6.23 -7.72 -9.00
CA ASP A 261 -5.94 -6.43 -8.40
C ASP A 261 -7.15 -5.52 -8.37
N VAL A 262 -7.21 -4.68 -7.35
CA VAL A 262 -8.17 -3.58 -7.28
C VAL A 262 -7.48 -2.28 -6.94
N ALA A 263 -7.69 -1.26 -7.78
CA ALA A 263 -7.29 0.10 -7.46
C ALA A 263 -8.23 0.69 -6.40
N CYS A 264 -7.65 1.15 -5.30
CA CYS A 264 -8.41 1.73 -4.20
C CYS A 264 -8.97 3.09 -4.58
N GLY A 265 -10.26 3.30 -4.31
CA GLY A 265 -10.92 4.58 -4.53
C GLY A 265 -10.31 5.70 -3.69
N VAL A 266 -10.46 6.94 -4.15
CA VAL A 266 -10.01 8.13 -3.43
C VAL A 266 -11.23 8.89 -2.91
N LEU A 267 -11.23 9.15 -1.60
CA LEU A 267 -12.27 9.96 -0.99
C LEU A 267 -12.16 11.42 -1.46
N THR A 268 -13.30 12.09 -1.60
CA THR A 268 -13.35 13.55 -1.72
C THR A 268 -13.65 14.13 -0.36
N GLN A 269 -12.75 14.99 0.13
CA GLN A 269 -12.78 15.50 1.50
C GLN A 269 -12.59 17.03 1.57
N PRO A 270 -13.64 17.79 1.87
CA PRO A 270 -13.49 19.21 2.15
C PRO A 270 -12.70 19.46 3.44
N LYS A 271 -11.88 20.51 3.45
CA LYS A 271 -11.11 20.89 4.64
C LYS A 271 -12.04 21.21 5.82
N PRO A 272 -11.83 20.61 7.02
CA PRO A 272 -12.65 20.89 8.18
C PRO A 272 -12.38 22.29 8.75
N THR A 273 -13.39 22.89 9.35
CA THR A 273 -13.29 24.14 10.10
C THR A 273 -13.66 23.92 11.56
N ILE A 274 -13.23 24.82 12.45
CA ILE A 274 -13.60 24.79 13.86
C ILE A 274 -14.59 25.92 14.12
N GLY A 275 -15.71 25.60 14.77
CA GLY A 275 -16.67 26.57 15.28
C GLY A 275 -16.74 26.54 16.80
N GLY A 276 -17.29 27.61 17.38
CA GLY A 276 -17.42 27.80 18.83
C GLY A 276 -16.58 28.97 19.33
N THR A 277 -16.53 29.13 20.65
CA THR A 277 -15.76 30.20 21.30
C THR A 277 -14.39 29.67 21.69
N TYR A 278 -13.32 30.29 21.17
CA TYR A 278 -11.93 29.93 21.47
C TYR A 278 -11.51 30.42 22.86
N ARG A 279 -12.15 29.95 23.93
CA ARG A 279 -11.82 30.29 25.32
C ARG A 279 -11.92 29.07 26.21
N ALA A 280 -11.03 28.93 27.20
CA ALA A 280 -11.07 27.81 28.14
C ALA A 280 -12.44 27.68 28.82
N GLY A 281 -12.96 26.47 28.94
CA GLY A 281 -14.31 26.16 29.42
C GLY A 281 -15.37 26.09 28.32
N HIS A 282 -15.11 26.64 27.13
CA HIS A 282 -16.08 26.60 26.02
C HIS A 282 -15.88 25.37 25.12
N ARG A 283 -16.98 24.94 24.52
CA ARG A 283 -17.01 23.83 23.57
C ARG A 283 -16.71 24.31 22.15
N LEU A 284 -15.74 23.66 21.53
CA LEU A 284 -15.46 23.72 20.10
C LEU A 284 -16.14 22.57 19.38
N THR A 285 -16.51 22.79 18.11
CA THR A 285 -17.13 21.79 17.23
C THR A 285 -16.38 21.73 15.92
N ALA A 286 -15.96 20.53 15.52
CA ALA A 286 -15.46 20.26 14.18
C ALA A 286 -16.61 20.31 13.17
N LYS A 287 -16.55 21.30 12.26
CA LYS A 287 -17.48 21.48 11.16
C LYS A 287 -16.87 20.83 9.90
N VAL A 288 -17.44 19.69 9.53
CA VAL A 288 -17.11 18.94 8.31
C VAL A 288 -18.22 19.14 7.29
N ARG A 289 -17.87 19.32 6.02
CA ARG A 289 -18.82 19.17 4.91
C ARG A 289 -18.89 17.70 4.49
N THR A 290 -19.87 17.34 3.66
CA THR A 290 -20.05 15.97 3.19
C THR A 290 -18.79 15.44 2.51
N TRP A 291 -18.37 14.24 2.91
CA TRP A 291 -17.34 13.46 2.22
C TRP A 291 -18.03 12.62 1.14
N SER A 292 -17.34 12.40 0.02
CA SER A 292 -17.84 11.56 -1.07
C SER A 292 -16.92 10.34 -1.26
N PRO A 293 -17.49 9.14 -1.52
CA PRO A 293 -18.93 8.83 -1.65
C PRO A 293 -19.68 8.88 -0.30
N SER A 294 -20.99 8.63 -0.31
CA SER A 294 -21.75 8.44 0.93
C SER A 294 -21.27 7.21 1.71
N GLY A 295 -21.43 7.22 3.03
CA GLY A 295 -21.08 6.08 3.90
C GLY A 295 -19.68 6.13 4.51
N VAL A 296 -18.90 7.19 4.25
CA VAL A 296 -17.60 7.39 4.91
C VAL A 296 -17.76 7.54 6.41
N HIS A 297 -17.08 6.68 7.16
CA HIS A 297 -17.02 6.77 8.61
C HIS A 297 -15.92 7.76 9.03
N LEU A 298 -16.30 8.80 9.79
CA LEU A 298 -15.40 9.87 10.23
C LEU A 298 -15.01 9.71 11.70
N THR A 299 -13.71 9.78 11.97
CA THR A 299 -13.15 9.89 13.32
C THR A 299 -12.44 11.23 13.50
N TYR A 300 -12.36 11.69 14.75
CA TYR A 300 -11.79 13.01 15.08
C TYR A 300 -10.63 12.86 16.05
N ARG A 301 -9.67 13.76 15.97
CA ARG A 301 -8.60 13.93 16.96
C ARG A 301 -8.28 15.40 17.12
N TRP A 302 -8.57 15.94 18.30
CA TRP A 302 -8.13 17.30 18.64
C TRP A 302 -6.64 17.31 18.96
N THR A 303 -5.98 18.41 18.59
CA THR A 303 -4.55 18.60 18.77
C THR A 303 -4.26 19.90 19.51
N ARG A 304 -3.18 19.90 20.29
CA ARG A 304 -2.58 21.05 20.96
C ARG A 304 -1.16 21.20 20.46
N ASP A 305 -0.85 22.32 19.82
CA ASP A 305 0.44 22.59 19.19
C ASP A 305 0.91 21.43 18.29
N GLY A 306 -0.04 20.91 17.50
CA GLY A 306 0.20 19.78 16.59
C GLY A 306 0.15 18.39 17.23
N HIS A 307 0.21 18.30 18.57
CA HIS A 307 0.24 17.02 19.29
C HIS A 307 -1.17 16.54 19.63
N PRO A 308 -1.48 15.23 19.51
CA PRO A 308 -2.78 14.68 19.88
C PRO A 308 -3.13 14.93 21.35
N ILE A 309 -4.34 15.43 21.61
CA ILE A 309 -4.87 15.54 22.97
C ILE A 309 -5.49 14.19 23.36
N ALA A 310 -5.02 13.61 24.46
CA ALA A 310 -5.50 12.34 24.97
C ALA A 310 -7.02 12.34 25.17
N LYS A 311 -7.69 11.28 24.71
CA LYS A 311 -9.15 11.06 24.77
C LYS A 311 -10.02 12.09 24.01
N ALA A 312 -9.43 13.10 23.36
CA ALA A 312 -10.19 14.08 22.58
C ALA A 312 -10.52 13.56 21.16
N THR A 313 -11.39 12.55 21.10
CA THR A 313 -11.78 11.82 19.88
C THR A 313 -13.12 12.19 19.28
N HIS A 314 -13.91 13.00 19.98
CA HIS A 314 -15.25 13.35 19.55
C HIS A 314 -15.24 14.53 18.58
N ARG A 315 -16.35 14.68 17.85
CA ARG A 315 -16.59 15.84 16.98
C ARG A 315 -16.52 17.17 17.74
N THR A 316 -16.79 17.16 19.05
CA THR A 316 -16.70 18.31 19.93
C THR A 316 -15.56 18.17 20.93
N TYR A 317 -15.03 19.30 21.39
CA TYR A 317 -14.01 19.36 22.43
C TYR A 317 -14.23 20.56 23.33
N THR A 318 -14.36 20.32 24.63
CA THR A 318 -14.39 21.40 25.63
C THR A 318 -12.96 21.80 25.98
N LEU A 319 -12.62 23.05 25.69
CA LEU A 319 -11.30 23.60 25.99
C LEU A 319 -11.02 23.54 27.49
N LYS A 320 -9.85 23.04 27.85
CA LYS A 320 -9.35 22.95 29.22
C LYS A 320 -8.49 24.17 29.55
N LYS A 321 -8.27 24.42 30.84
CA LYS A 321 -7.33 25.48 31.29
C LYS A 321 -5.93 25.29 30.68
N ALA A 322 -5.50 24.04 30.53
CA ALA A 322 -4.20 23.69 29.92
C ALA A 322 -4.09 24.02 28.42
N ASP A 323 -5.18 24.41 27.73
CA ASP A 323 -5.13 24.84 26.33
C ASP A 323 -4.80 26.34 26.18
N ARG A 324 -4.87 27.13 27.26
CA ARG A 324 -4.57 28.57 27.23
C ARG A 324 -3.19 28.80 26.65
N HIS A 325 -3.06 29.79 25.77
CA HIS A 325 -1.85 30.12 25.01
C HIS A 325 -1.41 29.11 23.96
N HIS A 326 -2.02 27.92 23.88
CA HIS A 326 -1.67 26.91 22.89
C HIS A 326 -2.54 27.06 21.64
N ARG A 327 -2.10 26.46 20.53
CA ARG A 327 -2.87 26.38 19.28
C ARG A 327 -3.66 25.09 19.23
N ILE A 328 -4.96 25.21 19.05
CA ILE A 328 -5.87 24.07 18.96
C ILE A 328 -6.27 23.83 17.51
N GLY A 329 -6.18 22.57 17.08
CA GLY A 329 -6.62 22.09 15.77
C GLY A 329 -7.43 20.79 15.90
N VAL A 330 -7.99 20.33 14.78
CA VAL A 330 -8.61 19.01 14.68
C VAL A 330 -8.12 18.29 13.42
N THR A 331 -7.80 17.01 13.58
CA THR A 331 -7.58 16.06 12.50
C THR A 331 -8.85 15.22 12.34
N VAL A 332 -9.34 15.09 11.11
CA VAL A 332 -10.48 14.26 10.73
C VAL A 332 -9.98 13.16 9.81
N THR A 333 -10.27 11.91 10.15
CA THR A 333 -9.91 10.75 9.33
C THR A 333 -11.18 10.10 8.83
N GLY A 334 -11.26 9.89 7.51
CA GLY A 334 -12.35 9.17 6.87
C GLY A 334 -11.89 7.81 6.36
N VAL A 335 -12.70 6.79 6.60
CA VAL A 335 -12.49 5.42 6.15
C VAL A 335 -13.75 4.89 5.47
N LEU A 336 -13.53 4.12 4.40
CA LEU A 336 -14.57 3.42 3.67
C LEU A 336 -13.93 2.21 2.97
N THR A 337 -14.55 1.04 3.06
CA THR A 337 -14.08 -0.18 2.38
C THR A 337 -13.89 0.06 0.88
N GLY A 338 -12.78 -0.42 0.32
CA GLY A 338 -12.42 -0.19 -1.08
C GLY A 338 -11.84 1.20 -1.37
N TYR A 339 -11.74 2.09 -0.37
CA TYR A 339 -11.15 3.42 -0.52
C TYR A 339 -9.92 3.59 0.36
N SER A 340 -8.94 4.32 -0.16
CA SER A 340 -7.82 4.77 0.63
C SER A 340 -8.26 5.61 1.82
N THR A 341 -7.70 5.35 3.00
CA THR A 341 -7.89 6.22 4.17
C THR A 341 -7.44 7.65 3.86
N ALA A 342 -8.30 8.62 4.15
CA ALA A 342 -8.00 10.03 3.95
C ALA A 342 -8.00 10.81 5.27
N VAL A 343 -7.03 11.71 5.40
CA VAL A 343 -6.82 12.52 6.61
C VAL A 343 -6.84 13.99 6.24
N GLN A 344 -7.65 14.77 6.94
CA GLN A 344 -7.75 16.23 6.78
C GLN A 344 -7.52 16.95 8.10
N ARG A 345 -6.88 18.11 8.03
CA ARG A 345 -6.56 18.93 9.20
C ARG A 345 -7.18 20.32 9.05
N SER A 346 -7.74 20.83 10.13
CA SER A 346 -8.22 22.22 10.18
C SER A 346 -7.05 23.20 10.22
N ALA A 347 -7.34 24.49 10.04
CA ALA A 347 -6.45 25.52 10.58
C ALA A 347 -6.38 25.41 12.12
N THR A 348 -5.34 25.98 12.72
CA THR A 348 -5.20 26.04 14.18
C THR A 348 -5.52 27.42 14.73
N HIS A 349 -6.12 27.47 15.91
CA HIS A 349 -6.52 28.71 16.57
C HIS A 349 -5.86 28.83 17.94
N ARG A 350 -5.27 29.99 18.24
CA ARG A 350 -4.67 30.26 19.55
C ARG A 350 -5.78 30.51 20.57
N ILE A 351 -5.69 29.86 21.72
CA ILE A 351 -6.60 30.13 22.84
C ILE A 351 -6.05 31.30 23.65
N PRO A 352 -6.82 32.37 23.88
CA PRO A 352 -6.43 33.50 24.73
C PRO A 352 -6.13 33.08 26.17
N ARG A 353 -5.57 34.03 26.92
CA ARG A 353 -5.23 33.89 28.34
C ARG A 353 -6.42 33.49 29.18
#